data_AF-A0A9D6L4L1-F1
#
_entry.id   AF-A0A9D6L4L1-F1
#
_cell.length_a   1.000
_cell.length_b   1.000
_cell.length_c   1.000
_cell.angle_alpha   90.00
_cell.angle_beta   90.00
_cell.angle_gamma   90.00
#
_symmetry.space_group_name_H-M   'P 1'
#
loop_
_entity.id
_entity.type
_entity.pdbx_description
1 polymer ?
#
loop_
_entity_poly.entity_id
_entity_poly.type
_entity_poly.pdbx_seq_one_letter_code
_entity_poly.pdbx_strand_id
1 'polypeptide(L)'
;MLGRAYLKLKPDETRDDILLNDLLTEKSRKIVLEKEDISSVESQIEKRVKQDFDNKNVVVVQGWVLSVTEARQCAFFSILNS
;
A
#
# COMPACT_ATOMS: atom_id res chain seq x y z
N MET A 1 15.59 3.29 0.50
CA MET A 1 14.27 3.46 -0.12
C MET A 1 13.21 3.32 0.96
N LEU A 2 12.16 4.14 0.92
CA LEU A 2 11.13 4.22 1.97
C LEU A 2 10.46 2.86 2.23
N GLY A 3 10.18 2.08 1.19
CA GLY A 3 9.55 0.76 1.34
C GLY A 3 10.36 -0.23 2.17
N ARG A 4 11.66 -0.41 1.88
CA ARG A 4 12.52 -1.27 2.71
C ARG A 4 12.68 -0.75 4.14
N ALA A 5 12.64 0.57 4.34
CA ALA A 5 12.67 1.16 5.68
C ALA A 5 11.37 0.88 6.45
N TYR A 6 10.22 0.96 5.78
CA TYR A 6 8.92 0.58 6.33
C TYR A 6 8.87 -0.90 6.74
N LEU A 7 9.36 -1.81 5.87
CA LEU A 7 9.40 -3.25 6.17
C LEU A 7 10.25 -3.59 7.41
N LYS A 8 11.30 -2.80 7.71
CA LYS A 8 12.07 -2.95 8.95
C LYS A 8 11.27 -2.54 10.20
N LEU A 9 10.35 -1.58 10.06
CA LEU A 9 9.46 -1.14 11.14
C LEU A 9 8.25 -2.05 11.32
N LYS A 10 7.81 -2.72 10.24
CA LYS A 10 6.66 -3.62 10.17
C LYS A 10 7.05 -4.96 9.53
N PRO A 11 7.88 -5.77 10.24
CA PRO A 11 8.35 -7.05 9.70
C PRO A 11 7.21 -8.05 9.43
N ASP A 12 6.06 -7.91 10.10
CA ASP A 12 4.88 -8.75 9.84
C ASP A 12 4.26 -8.49 8.46
N GLU A 13 4.56 -7.35 7.82
CA GLU A 13 4.09 -6.98 6.48
C GLU A 13 5.14 -7.28 5.38
N THR A 14 6.16 -8.10 5.66
CA THR A 14 7.23 -8.39 4.68
C THR A 14 6.80 -9.36 3.58
N ARG A 15 5.64 -10.00 3.71
CA ARG A 15 5.12 -10.91 2.70
C ARG A 15 4.35 -10.15 1.63
N ASP A 16 4.64 -10.46 0.37
CA ASP A 16 4.03 -9.85 -0.81
C ASP A 16 2.53 -10.08 -0.87
N ASP A 17 2.06 -11.28 -0.50
CA ASP A 17 0.65 -11.63 -0.42
C ASP A 17 -0.11 -10.78 0.62
N ILE A 18 0.49 -10.52 1.78
CA ILE A 18 -0.09 -9.65 2.81
C ILE A 18 -0.21 -8.21 2.31
N LEU A 19 0.85 -7.66 1.71
CA LEU A 19 0.83 -6.30 1.19
C LEU A 19 -0.15 -6.15 0.03
N LEU A 20 -0.24 -7.14 -0.86
CA LEU A 20 -1.18 -7.13 -1.97
C LEU A 20 -2.63 -7.18 -1.47
N ASN A 21 -2.91 -8.01 -0.46
CA ASN A 21 -4.23 -8.11 0.16
C ASN A 21 -4.63 -6.84 0.91
N ASP A 22 -3.67 -6.17 1.54
CA ASP A 22 -3.90 -4.91 2.25
C ASP A 22 -4.10 -3.76 1.27
N LEU A 23 -3.35 -3.73 0.17
CA LEU A 23 -3.45 -2.71 -0.87
C LEU A 23 -4.72 -2.86 -1.72
N LEU A 24 -5.12 -4.09 -2.04
CA LEU A 24 -6.24 -4.39 -2.93
C LEU A 24 -7.27 -5.29 -2.26
N THR A 25 -8.54 -4.86 -2.29
CA THR A 25 -9.64 -5.78 -1.95
C THR A 25 -9.72 -6.92 -2.98
N GLU A 26 -10.36 -8.04 -2.62
CA GLU A 26 -10.67 -9.13 -3.57
C GLU A 26 -11.33 -8.61 -4.85
N LYS A 27 -12.25 -7.65 -4.73
CA LYS A 27 -12.91 -6.99 -5.86
C LYS A 27 -11.92 -6.19 -6.71
N SER A 28 -11.04 -5.41 -6.09
CA SER A 28 -10.02 -4.62 -6.79
C SER A 28 -9.00 -5.52 -7.49
N ARG A 29 -8.61 -6.65 -6.87
CA ARG A 29 -7.72 -7.65 -7.48
C ARG A 29 -8.33 -8.24 -8.74
N LYS A 30 -9.61 -8.63 -8.69
CA LYS A 30 -10.32 -9.14 -9.86
C LYS A 30 -10.31 -8.14 -11.02
N ILE A 31 -10.60 -6.87 -10.73
CA ILE A 31 -10.57 -5.76 -11.70
C ILE A 31 -9.18 -5.61 -12.34
N VAL A 32 -8.10 -5.60 -11.54
CA VAL A 32 -6.71 -5.51 -12.04
C VAL A 32 -6.35 -6.73 -12.89
N LEU A 33 -6.70 -7.95 -12.46
CA LEU A 33 -6.38 -9.20 -13.14
C LEU A 33 -7.14 -9.35 -14.47
N GLU A 34 -8.39 -8.90 -14.52
CA GLU A 34 -9.23 -8.87 -15.72
C GLU A 34 -8.89 -7.69 -16.64
N LYS A 35 -7.94 -6.82 -16.23
CA LYS A 35 -7.55 -5.57 -16.91
C LYS A 35 -8.74 -4.65 -17.19
N GLU A 36 -9.79 -4.76 -16.39
CA GLU A 36 -10.93 -3.86 -16.44
C GLU A 36 -10.60 -2.61 -15.61
N ASP A 37 -10.98 -1.44 -16.13
CA ASP A 37 -11.01 -0.13 -15.46
C ASP A 37 -10.03 0.09 -14.28
N ILE A 38 -8.73 0.20 -14.60
CA ILE A 38 -7.65 0.52 -13.66
C ILE A 38 -7.94 1.84 -12.89
N SER A 39 -8.65 2.79 -13.51
CA SER A 39 -8.98 4.08 -12.89
C SER A 39 -9.86 3.92 -11.64
N SER A 40 -10.71 2.89 -11.62
CA SER A 40 -11.54 2.54 -10.46
C SER A 40 -10.69 2.05 -9.29
N VAL A 41 -9.59 1.36 -9.56
CA VAL A 41 -8.65 0.85 -8.54
C VAL A 41 -7.82 1.99 -7.97
N GLU A 42 -7.31 2.88 -8.82
CA GLU A 42 -6.59 4.09 -8.39
C GLU A 42 -7.46 4.95 -7.46
N SER A 43 -8.72 5.21 -7.84
CA SER A 43 -9.65 5.98 -7.01
C SER A 43 -9.90 5.34 -5.64
N GLN A 44 -9.96 4.01 -5.56
CA GLN A 44 -10.11 3.29 -4.28
C GLN A 44 -8.88 3.44 -3.40
N ILE A 45 -7.69 3.38 -3.99
CA ILE A 45 -6.42 3.58 -3.28
C ILE A 45 -6.35 5.02 -2.75
N GLU A 46 -6.64 6.03 -3.59
CA GLU A 46 -6.63 7.43 -3.16
C GLU A 46 -7.62 7.69 -2.01
N LYS A 47 -8.79 7.07 -2.07
CA LYS A 47 -9.77 7.16 -0.99
C LYS A 47 -9.23 6.56 0.31
N ARG A 48 -8.53 5.42 0.25
CA ARG A 48 -7.90 4.79 1.42
C ARG A 48 -6.80 5.65 2.01
N VAL A 49 -5.95 6.26 1.18
CA VAL A 49 -4.92 7.21 1.61
C VAL A 49 -5.55 8.36 2.40
N LYS A 50 -6.62 8.97 1.87
CA LYS A 50 -7.34 10.05 2.59
C LYS A 50 -7.90 9.56 3.93
N GLN A 51 -8.56 8.40 3.94
CA GLN A 51 -9.10 7.80 5.16
C GLN A 51 -8.02 7.50 6.21
N ASP A 52 -6.84 7.08 5.77
CA ASP A 52 -5.72 6.83 6.67
C ASP A 52 -5.27 8.11 7.37
N PHE A 53 -5.17 9.22 6.64
CA PHE A 53 -4.88 10.52 7.24
C PHE A 53 -5.99 10.99 8.19
N ASP A 54 -7.26 10.91 7.77
CA ASP A 54 -8.41 11.32 8.59
C ASP A 54 -8.47 10.54 9.91
N ASN A 55 -8.14 9.25 9.87
CA ASN A 55 -8.14 8.36 11.03
C ASN A 55 -6.82 8.34 11.80
N LYS A 56 -5.81 9.14 11.40
CA LYS A 56 -4.45 9.14 11.97
C LYS A 56 -3.72 7.79 11.85
N ASN A 57 -4.11 6.97 10.87
CA ASN A 57 -3.38 5.76 10.46
C ASN A 57 -2.18 6.15 9.60
N VAL A 58 -1.20 6.79 10.22
CA VAL A 58 0.02 7.28 9.57
C VAL A 58 1.26 6.62 10.19
N VAL A 59 2.34 6.59 9.43
CA VAL A 59 3.65 6.10 9.87
C VAL A 59 4.72 7.12 9.53
N VAL A 60 5.72 7.25 10.40
CA VAL A 60 6.91 8.06 10.14
C VAL A 60 8.03 7.15 9.66
N VAL A 61 8.46 7.33 8.41
CA VAL A 61 9.54 6.54 7.80
C VAL A 61 10.64 7.49 7.35
N GLN A 62 11.80 7.42 8.00
CA GLN A 62 12.97 8.27 7.67
C GLN A 62 12.65 9.79 7.64
N GLY A 63 11.79 10.25 8.55
CA GLY A 63 11.39 11.67 8.64
C GLY A 63 10.20 12.05 7.74
N TRP A 64 9.69 11.13 6.92
CA TRP A 64 8.50 11.33 6.11
C TRP A 64 7.26 10.82 6.83
N VAL A 65 6.19 11.60 6.85
CA VAL A 65 4.87 11.16 7.32
C VAL A 65 4.13 10.62 6.11
N LEU A 66 3.75 9.34 6.18
CA LEU A 66 3.02 8.63 5.14
C LEU A 66 1.72 8.07 5.72
N SER A 67 0.67 7.97 4.92
CA SER A 67 -0.41 7.02 5.23
C SER A 67 0.16 5.59 5.27
N VAL A 68 -0.48 4.72 6.06
CA VAL A 68 -0.13 3.29 6.05
C VAL A 68 -0.27 2.71 4.63
N THR A 69 -1.30 3.11 3.88
CA THR A 69 -1.48 2.72 2.48
C THR A 69 -0.29 3.11 1.59
N GLU A 70 0.19 4.35 1.64
CA GLU A 70 1.37 4.79 0.86
C GLU A 70 2.64 4.04 1.24
N ALA A 71 2.84 3.80 2.54
CA ALA A 71 4.00 3.08 3.03
C ALA A 71 4.01 1.62 2.53
N ARG A 72 2.83 0.98 2.48
CA ARG A 72 2.63 -0.35 1.88
C ARG A 72 2.87 -0.36 0.38
N GLN A 73 2.43 0.66 -0.37
CA GLN A 73 2.73 0.77 -1.80
C GLN A 73 4.24 0.85 -2.04
N CYS A 74 4.95 1.68 -1.26
CA CYS A 74 6.40 1.78 -1.33
C CYS A 74 7.08 0.44 -1.00
N ALA A 75 6.58 -0.27 0.01
CA ALA A 75 7.09 -1.57 0.43
C ALA A 75 6.89 -2.63 -0.65
N PHE A 76 5.67 -2.74 -1.17
CA PHE A 76 5.32 -3.66 -2.25
C PHE A 76 6.19 -3.41 -3.49
N PHE A 77 6.33 -2.15 -3.92
CA PHE A 77 7.21 -1.79 -5.03
C PHE A 77 8.68 -2.17 -4.76
N SER A 78 9.15 -2.00 -3.52
CA SER A 78 10.52 -2.37 -3.13
C SER A 78 10.77 -3.88 -3.15
N ILE A 79 9.74 -4.70 -2.95
CA ILE A 79 9.79 -6.16 -3.06
C ILE A 79 9.79 -6.57 -4.53
N LEU A 80 8.93 -5.98 -5.36
CA LEU A 80 8.83 -6.32 -6.79
C LEU A 80 10.10 -5.95 -7.59
N ASN A 81 10.85 -4.93 -7.15
CA ASN A 81 12.04 -4.44 -7.84
C ASN A 81 13.33 -4.75 -7.04
N SER A 82 13.34 -5.85 -6.29
CA SER A 82 14.39 -6.15 -5.32
C SER A 82 15.65 -6.80 -5.88
#